data_AF-A0A8I3PC79-F1
#
_entry.id   AF-A0A8I3PC79-F1
#
_cell.length_a   1.000
_cell.length_b   1.000
_cell.length_c   1.000
_cell.angle_alpha   90.00
_cell.angle_beta   90.00
_cell.angle_gamma   90.00
#
_symmetry.space_group_name_H-M   'P 1'
#
loop_
_entity.id
_entity.type
_entity.pdbx_description
1 polymer ?
#
loop_
_entity_poly.entity_id
_entity_poly.type
_entity_poly.pdbx_seq_one_letter_code
_entity_poly.pdbx_strand_id
1 'polypeptide(L)'
;MAAFRDMEEVSQGLLSLLGANRAEAQQRRLLGRHEQVVERLLETQDLAEQRLREILATEEEVAQCLLDAKAQAHQRGVELQQLKAELQKAGEENTHLKASLLQLTTELEELKEVEAGLERQEREVDEDTTVTIPSAVYVAQLYHRVSKIEWDYECEPGMVKGSILCGESGAPCACWWPRKAPGHCGKHSGRSPQSPHRIQQSPFWG
;
A
#
# COMPACT_ATOMS: atom_id res chain seq x y z
N MET A 1 -20.84 -130.07 33.21
CA MET A 1 -20.15 -129.38 32.09
C MET A 1 -20.90 -128.16 31.55
N ALA A 2 -22.22 -128.00 31.77
CA ALA A 2 -22.96 -126.79 31.34
C ALA A 2 -22.67 -125.56 32.24
N ALA A 3 -22.80 -125.72 33.56
CA ALA A 3 -22.67 -124.61 34.53
C ALA A 3 -21.33 -123.84 34.50
N PHE A 4 -20.24 -124.44 34.03
CA PHE A 4 -18.95 -123.76 33.90
C PHE A 4 -18.90 -122.85 32.66
N ARG A 5 -19.52 -123.27 31.55
CA ARG A 5 -19.63 -122.48 30.33
C ARG A 5 -20.56 -121.28 30.53
N ASP A 6 -21.68 -121.49 31.22
CA ASP A 6 -22.60 -120.41 31.58
C ASP A 6 -21.89 -119.34 32.45
N MET A 7 -21.01 -119.77 33.37
CA MET A 7 -20.21 -118.86 34.20
C MET A 7 -19.18 -118.08 33.39
N GLU A 8 -18.53 -118.71 32.40
CA GLU A 8 -17.59 -118.07 31.49
C GLU A 8 -18.27 -117.04 30.60
N GLU A 9 -19.44 -117.35 30.05
CA GLU A 9 -20.25 -116.41 29.25
C GLU A 9 -20.67 -115.19 30.06
N VAL A 10 -21.11 -115.38 31.31
CA VAL A 10 -21.42 -114.27 32.23
C VAL A 10 -20.18 -113.45 32.51
N SER A 11 -19.02 -114.08 32.74
CA SER A 11 -17.76 -113.37 32.99
C SER A 11 -17.30 -112.55 31.78
N GLN A 12 -17.45 -113.08 30.56
CA GLN A 12 -17.14 -112.39 29.31
C GLN A 12 -18.12 -111.24 29.04
N GLY A 13 -19.41 -111.44 29.35
CA GLY A 13 -20.43 -110.39 29.28
C GLY A 13 -20.12 -109.23 30.22
N LEU A 14 -19.74 -109.51 31.47
CA LEU A 14 -19.34 -108.50 32.45
C LEU A 14 -18.07 -107.74 32.02
N LEU A 15 -17.06 -108.45 31.48
CA LEU A 15 -15.85 -107.82 30.94
C LEU A 15 -16.17 -106.89 29.76
N SER A 16 -17.09 -107.30 28.87
CA SER A 16 -17.53 -106.49 27.73
C SER A 16 -18.25 -105.22 28.18
N LEU A 17 -19.14 -105.33 29.17
CA LEU A 17 -19.84 -104.18 29.76
C LEU A 17 -18.88 -103.22 30.48
N LEU A 18 -17.92 -103.75 31.23
CA LEU A 18 -16.88 -102.95 31.88
C LEU A 18 -15.99 -102.22 30.85
N GLY A 19 -15.66 -102.89 29.74
CA GLY A 19 -14.93 -102.30 28.61
C GLY A 19 -15.72 -101.16 27.94
N ALA A 20 -17.00 -101.38 27.66
CA ALA A 20 -17.90 -100.39 27.09
C ALA A 20 -18.06 -99.16 28.01
N ASN A 21 -18.28 -99.36 29.31
CA ASN A 21 -18.42 -98.28 30.28
C ASN A 21 -17.11 -97.45 30.40
N ARG A 22 -15.95 -98.12 30.37
CA ARG A 22 -14.65 -97.42 30.35
C ARG A 22 -14.46 -96.58 29.09
N ALA A 23 -14.83 -97.11 27.92
CA ALA A 23 -14.79 -96.40 26.65
C ALA A 23 -15.74 -95.19 26.64
N GLU A 24 -16.98 -95.36 27.13
CA GLU A 24 -17.94 -94.25 27.28
C GLU A 24 -17.43 -93.16 28.23
N ALA A 25 -16.85 -93.54 29.37
CA ALA A 25 -16.26 -92.60 30.31
C ALA A 25 -15.02 -91.88 29.74
N GLN A 26 -14.26 -92.51 28.86
CA GLN A 26 -13.20 -91.84 28.10
C GLN A 26 -13.77 -90.88 27.05
N GLN A 27 -14.83 -91.28 26.34
CA GLN A 27 -15.49 -90.45 25.33
C GLN A 27 -16.12 -89.20 25.95
N ARG A 28 -16.82 -89.31 27.08
CA ARG A 28 -17.38 -88.14 27.80
C ARG A 28 -16.30 -87.16 28.23
N ARG A 29 -15.15 -87.65 28.69
CA ARG A 29 -14.01 -86.80 29.07
C ARG A 29 -13.38 -86.09 27.87
N LEU A 30 -13.30 -86.75 26.72
CA LEU A 30 -12.82 -86.11 25.49
C LEU A 30 -13.81 -85.05 25.00
N LEU A 31 -15.11 -85.35 24.98
CA LEU A 31 -16.15 -84.40 24.60
C LEU A 31 -16.14 -83.15 25.50
N GLY A 32 -16.07 -83.33 26.83
CA GLY A 32 -15.99 -82.17 27.75
C GLY A 32 -14.73 -81.33 27.57
N ARG A 33 -13.60 -81.92 27.16
CA ARG A 33 -12.40 -81.15 26.78
C ARG A 33 -12.58 -80.41 25.47
N HIS A 34 -13.24 -81.02 24.48
CA HIS A 34 -13.55 -80.35 23.21
C HIS A 34 -14.50 -79.18 23.43
N GLU A 35 -15.55 -79.35 24.24
CA GLU A 35 -16.47 -78.27 24.62
C GLU A 35 -15.72 -77.10 25.25
N GLN A 36 -14.86 -77.35 26.25
CA GLN A 36 -14.04 -76.28 26.86
C GLN A 36 -13.10 -75.57 25.88
N VAL A 37 -12.53 -76.31 24.92
CA VAL A 37 -11.67 -75.71 23.89
C VAL A 37 -12.49 -74.82 22.96
N VAL A 38 -13.69 -75.27 22.56
CA VAL A 38 -14.59 -74.49 21.71
C VAL A 38 -15.08 -73.23 22.43
N GLU A 39 -15.48 -73.34 23.70
CA GLU A 39 -15.88 -72.19 24.52
C GLU A 39 -14.77 -71.14 24.57
N ARG A 40 -13.53 -71.54 24.88
CA ARG A 40 -12.39 -70.61 24.89
C ARG A 40 -12.12 -69.97 23.54
N LEU A 41 -12.26 -70.73 22.45
CA LEU A 41 -12.09 -70.19 21.10
C LEU A 41 -13.15 -69.13 20.79
N LEU A 42 -14.41 -69.39 21.14
CA LEU A 42 -15.49 -68.42 20.98
C LEU A 42 -15.25 -67.16 21.82
N GLU A 43 -14.86 -67.30 23.09
CA GLU A 43 -14.53 -66.16 23.95
C GLU A 43 -13.39 -65.32 23.35
N THR A 44 -12.32 -65.97 22.87
CA THR A 44 -11.20 -65.26 22.23
C THR A 44 -11.60 -64.58 20.93
N GLN A 45 -12.50 -65.20 20.15
CA GLN A 45 -13.05 -64.61 18.93
C GLN A 45 -13.89 -63.38 19.27
N ASP A 46 -14.80 -63.47 20.23
CA ASP A 46 -15.66 -62.37 20.65
C ASP A 46 -14.82 -61.18 21.16
N LEU A 47 -13.79 -61.47 21.96
CA LEU A 47 -12.84 -60.45 22.42
C LEU A 47 -12.09 -59.82 21.24
N ALA A 48 -11.62 -60.61 20.28
CA ALA A 48 -10.94 -60.09 19.09
C ALA A 48 -11.88 -59.21 18.25
N GLU A 49 -13.14 -59.63 18.05
CA GLU A 49 -14.14 -58.85 17.34
C GLU A 49 -14.46 -57.53 18.03
N GLN A 50 -14.59 -57.54 19.37
CA GLN A 50 -14.79 -56.32 20.15
C GLN A 50 -13.61 -55.36 19.99
N ARG A 51 -12.36 -55.86 20.07
CA ARG A 51 -11.17 -55.04 19.84
C ARG A 51 -11.10 -54.48 18.43
N LEU A 52 -11.47 -55.25 17.41
CA LEU A 52 -11.53 -54.76 16.04
C LEU A 52 -12.56 -53.64 15.88
N ARG A 53 -13.74 -53.76 16.51
CA ARG A 53 -14.75 -52.70 16.50
C ARG A 53 -14.26 -51.44 17.20
N GLU A 54 -13.59 -51.56 18.33
CA GLU A 54 -12.97 -50.43 19.04
C GLU A 54 -11.92 -49.74 18.17
N ILE A 55 -11.03 -50.50 17.54
CA ILE A 55 -10.00 -49.96 16.65
C ILE A 55 -10.64 -49.21 15.48
N LEU A 56 -11.60 -49.83 14.78
CA LEU A 56 -12.29 -49.20 13.66
C LEU A 56 -12.99 -47.89 14.08
N ALA A 57 -13.66 -47.87 15.23
CA ALA A 57 -14.28 -46.64 15.74
C ALA A 57 -13.24 -45.54 15.99
N THR A 58 -12.11 -45.86 16.62
CA THR A 58 -11.04 -44.89 16.84
C THR A 58 -10.37 -44.44 15.53
N GLU A 59 -10.23 -45.32 14.55
CA GLU A 59 -9.70 -44.99 13.22
C GLU A 59 -10.63 -44.03 12.47
N GLU A 60 -11.94 -44.26 12.53
CA GLU A 60 -12.96 -43.37 11.97
C GLU A 60 -12.92 -41.98 12.64
N GLU A 61 -12.83 -41.93 13.97
CA GLU A 61 -12.71 -40.67 14.73
C GLU A 61 -11.44 -39.90 14.35
N VAL A 62 -10.29 -40.58 14.25
CA VAL A 62 -9.03 -39.96 13.85
C VAL A 62 -9.10 -39.48 12.40
N ALA A 63 -9.67 -40.28 11.50
CA ALA A 63 -9.85 -39.88 10.10
C ALA A 63 -10.71 -38.61 9.98
N GLN A 64 -11.81 -38.53 10.75
CA GLN A 64 -12.67 -37.35 10.77
C GLN A 64 -11.93 -36.12 11.34
N CYS A 65 -11.24 -36.28 12.47
CA CYS A 65 -10.41 -35.23 13.06
C CYS A 65 -9.36 -34.68 12.07
N LEU A 66 -8.73 -35.56 11.29
CA LEU A 66 -7.74 -35.18 10.28
C LEU A 66 -8.36 -34.40 9.12
N LEU A 67 -9.56 -34.77 8.67
CA LEU A 67 -10.29 -34.02 7.64
C LEU A 67 -10.65 -32.62 8.13
N ASP A 68 -11.16 -32.50 9.36
CA ASP A 68 -11.52 -31.22 9.97
C ASP A 68 -10.29 -30.33 10.17
N ALA A 69 -9.19 -30.89 10.67
CA ALA A 69 -7.91 -30.19 10.82
C ALA A 69 -7.37 -29.69 9.47
N LYS A 70 -7.50 -30.50 8.41
CA LYS A 70 -7.11 -30.10 7.05
C LYS A 70 -7.98 -28.95 6.54
N ALA A 71 -9.30 -29.02 6.74
CA ALA A 71 -10.22 -27.94 6.34
C ALA A 71 -9.88 -26.62 7.06
N GLN A 72 -9.64 -26.67 8.38
CA GLN A 72 -9.22 -25.51 9.17
C GLN A 72 -7.87 -24.95 8.72
N ALA A 73 -6.90 -25.82 8.42
CA ALA A 73 -5.60 -25.40 7.91
C ALA A 73 -5.72 -24.69 6.56
N HIS A 74 -6.60 -25.16 5.67
CA HIS A 74 -6.88 -24.50 4.39
C HIS A 74 -7.53 -23.13 4.60
N GLN A 75 -8.54 -23.03 5.46
CA GLN A 75 -9.20 -21.76 5.78
C GLN A 75 -8.21 -20.73 6.34
N ARG A 76 -7.44 -21.11 7.37
CA ARG A 76 -6.39 -20.25 7.94
C ARG A 76 -5.31 -19.90 6.92
N GLY A 77 -5.00 -20.81 5.99
CA GLY A 77 -4.07 -20.55 4.90
C GLY A 77 -4.55 -19.44 3.97
N VAL A 78 -5.85 -19.42 3.64
CA VAL A 78 -6.47 -18.37 2.83
C VAL A 78 -6.49 -17.02 3.58
N GLU A 79 -6.89 -17.01 4.86
CA GLU A 79 -6.86 -15.81 5.71
C GLU A 79 -5.44 -15.22 5.80
N LEU A 80 -4.44 -16.07 5.96
CA LEU A 80 -3.04 -15.65 6.01
C LEU A 80 -2.56 -15.05 4.68
N GLN A 81 -3.01 -15.60 3.55
CA GLN A 81 -2.72 -15.02 2.23
C GLN A 81 -3.39 -13.64 2.06
N GLN A 82 -4.62 -13.47 2.53
CA GLN A 82 -5.32 -12.18 2.50
C GLN A 82 -4.58 -11.14 3.34
N LEU A 83 -4.23 -11.47 4.60
CA LEU A 83 -3.46 -10.59 5.48
C LEU A 83 -2.10 -10.22 4.90
N LYS A 84 -1.42 -11.15 4.22
CA LYS A 84 -0.16 -10.85 3.51
C LYS A 84 -0.37 -9.85 2.38
N ALA A 85 -1.44 -9.99 1.61
CA ALA A 85 -1.75 -9.07 0.52
C ALA A 85 -2.10 -7.67 1.06
N GLU A 86 -2.85 -7.58 2.15
CA GLU A 86 -3.16 -6.31 2.83
C GLU A 86 -1.89 -5.65 3.38
N LEU A 87 -1.00 -6.43 4.00
CA LEU A 87 0.28 -5.92 4.49
C LEU A 87 1.17 -5.39 3.36
N GLN A 88 1.19 -6.08 2.20
CA GLN A 88 1.92 -5.62 1.02
C GLN A 88 1.36 -4.29 0.51
N LYS A 89 0.03 -4.16 0.35
CA LYS A 89 -0.62 -2.92 -0.06
C LYS A 89 -0.32 -1.77 0.91
N ALA A 90 -0.47 -2.01 2.21
CA ALA A 90 -0.15 -1.01 3.23
C ALA A 90 1.34 -0.62 3.21
N GLY A 91 2.23 -1.58 2.90
CA GLY A 91 3.65 -1.33 2.70
C GLY A 91 3.93 -0.44 1.49
N GLU A 92 3.29 -0.71 0.35
CA GLU A 92 3.36 0.11 -0.86
C GLU A 92 2.85 1.53 -0.59
N GLU A 93 1.68 1.67 0.03
CA GLU A 93 1.11 2.96 0.44
C GLU A 93 2.06 3.72 1.38
N ASN A 94 2.66 3.04 2.35
CA ASN A 94 3.62 3.66 3.26
C ASN A 94 4.87 4.15 2.52
N THR A 95 5.38 3.39 1.56
CA THR A 95 6.53 3.80 0.73
C THR A 95 6.20 4.99 -0.16
N HIS A 96 4.99 5.00 -0.73
CA HIS A 96 4.49 6.12 -1.52
C HIS A 96 4.37 7.38 -0.66
N LEU A 97 3.72 7.30 0.50
CA LEU A 97 3.58 8.42 1.42
C LEU A 97 4.93 8.95 1.91
N LYS A 98 5.90 8.06 2.18
CA LYS A 98 7.27 8.47 2.51
C LYS A 98 7.93 9.24 1.38
N ALA A 99 7.77 8.80 0.13
CA ALA A 99 8.31 9.50 -1.03
C ALA A 99 7.65 10.89 -1.20
N SER A 100 6.33 10.97 -1.08
CA SER A 100 5.61 12.26 -1.12
C SER A 100 6.02 13.19 0.01
N LEU A 101 6.22 12.68 1.23
CA LEU A 101 6.72 13.49 2.34
C LEU A 101 8.11 14.05 2.05
N LEU A 102 9.02 13.25 1.49
CA LEU A 102 10.35 13.72 1.12
C LEU A 102 10.29 14.81 0.04
N GLN A 103 9.44 14.65 -0.96
CA GLN A 103 9.23 15.67 -2.01
C GLN A 103 8.69 16.98 -1.41
N LEU A 104 7.68 16.91 -0.54
CA LEU A 104 7.13 18.09 0.11
C LEU A 104 8.17 18.76 1.02
N THR A 105 9.03 18.01 1.70
CA THR A 105 10.10 18.60 2.50
C THR A 105 11.13 19.33 1.64
N THR A 106 11.49 18.79 0.48
CA THR A 106 12.41 19.48 -0.45
C THR A 106 11.78 20.74 -1.04
N GLU A 107 10.51 20.69 -1.44
CA GLU A 107 9.77 21.87 -1.93
C GLU A 107 9.71 22.97 -0.86
N LEU A 108 9.52 22.58 0.41
CA LEU A 108 9.48 23.53 1.52
C LEU A 108 10.86 24.18 1.77
N GLU A 109 11.95 23.40 1.63
CA GLU A 109 13.32 23.94 1.70
C GLU A 109 13.62 24.91 0.56
N GLU A 110 13.27 24.55 -0.68
CA GLU A 110 13.42 25.43 -1.85
C GLU A 110 12.64 26.75 -1.69
N LEU A 111 11.40 26.68 -1.19
CA LEU A 111 10.60 27.89 -0.94
C LEU A 111 11.23 28.79 0.13
N LYS A 112 11.81 28.21 1.19
CA LYS A 112 12.55 28.98 2.21
C LYS A 112 13.80 29.66 1.64
N GLU A 113 14.51 29.00 0.72
CA GLU A 113 15.65 29.61 0.04
C GLU A 113 15.23 30.79 -0.85
N VAL A 114 14.12 30.64 -1.58
CA VAL A 114 13.53 31.71 -2.40
C VAL A 114 13.06 32.87 -1.52
N GLU A 115 12.36 32.60 -0.42
CA GLU A 115 11.92 33.61 0.55
C GLU A 115 13.12 34.41 1.09
N ALA A 116 14.16 33.71 1.55
CA ALA A 116 15.39 34.36 2.00
C ALA A 116 16.09 35.15 0.88
N GLY A 117 16.01 34.69 -0.37
CA GLY A 117 16.53 35.40 -1.55
C GLY A 117 15.79 36.71 -1.80
N LEU A 118 14.45 36.68 -1.77
CA LEU A 118 13.60 37.85 -1.94
C LEU A 118 13.81 38.87 -0.81
N GLU A 119 13.91 38.43 0.45
CA GLU A 119 14.21 39.32 1.56
C GLU A 119 15.56 40.05 1.40
N ARG A 120 16.57 39.41 0.80
CA ARG A 120 17.85 40.07 0.50
C ARG A 120 17.68 41.12 -0.60
N GLN A 121 16.97 40.78 -1.67
CA GLN A 121 16.69 41.71 -2.77
C GLN A 121 15.87 42.92 -2.29
N GLU A 122 14.89 42.71 -1.41
CA GLU A 122 14.11 43.79 -0.81
C GLU A 122 15.01 44.76 -0.04
N ARG A 123 15.91 44.24 0.82
CA ARG A 123 16.88 45.06 1.55
C ARG A 123 17.82 45.83 0.61
N GLU A 124 18.33 45.20 -0.45
CA GLU A 124 19.17 45.87 -1.46
C GLU A 124 18.43 47.01 -2.16
N VAL A 125 17.17 46.80 -2.54
CA VAL A 125 16.32 47.85 -3.15
C VAL A 125 16.03 48.96 -2.15
N ASP A 126 15.75 48.64 -0.88
CA ASP A 126 15.57 49.64 0.17
C ASP A 126 16.84 50.48 0.35
N GLU A 127 18.03 49.86 0.35
CA GLU A 127 19.30 50.57 0.40
C GLU A 127 19.51 51.48 -0.84
N ASP A 128 19.30 50.98 -2.06
CA ASP A 128 19.45 51.77 -3.30
C ASP A 128 18.45 52.92 -3.39
N THR A 129 17.21 52.69 -2.96
CA THR A 129 16.16 53.72 -2.91
C THR A 129 16.44 54.76 -1.83
N THR A 130 17.01 54.39 -0.68
CA THR A 130 17.42 55.38 0.34
C THR A 130 18.51 56.34 -0.15
N VAL A 131 19.35 55.94 -1.10
CA VAL A 131 20.40 56.81 -1.69
C VAL A 131 19.88 57.63 -2.89
N THR A 132 19.03 57.04 -3.73
CA THR A 132 18.53 57.70 -4.95
C THR A 132 17.29 58.56 -4.73
N ILE A 133 16.37 58.19 -3.85
CA ILE A 133 15.15 58.97 -3.56
C ILE A 133 15.50 60.38 -3.04
N PRO A 134 16.44 60.59 -2.10
CA PRO A 134 16.77 61.95 -1.65
C PRO A 134 17.34 62.83 -2.76
N SER A 135 18.15 62.27 -3.66
CA SER A 135 18.71 63.01 -4.79
C SER A 135 17.66 63.30 -5.86
N ALA A 136 16.77 62.35 -6.18
CA ALA A 136 15.65 62.56 -7.10
C ALA A 136 14.63 63.58 -6.55
N VAL A 137 14.32 63.52 -5.26
CA VAL A 137 13.48 64.50 -4.56
C VAL A 137 14.12 65.88 -4.59
N TYR A 138 15.42 65.99 -4.30
CA TYR A 138 16.14 67.27 -4.35
C TYR A 138 16.19 67.84 -5.77
N VAL A 139 16.46 67.01 -6.77
CA VAL A 139 16.45 67.42 -8.19
C VAL A 139 15.05 67.87 -8.60
N ALA A 140 13.99 67.15 -8.24
CA ALA A 140 12.61 67.55 -8.50
C ALA A 140 12.27 68.90 -7.83
N GLN A 141 12.68 69.09 -6.57
CA GLN A 141 12.52 70.36 -5.86
C GLN A 141 13.30 71.52 -6.51
N LEU A 142 14.53 71.27 -6.97
CA LEU A 142 15.34 72.25 -7.71
C LEU A 142 14.67 72.65 -9.03
N TYR A 143 14.24 71.67 -9.83
CA TYR A 143 13.54 71.94 -11.09
C TYR A 143 12.27 72.73 -10.84
N HIS A 144 11.48 72.39 -9.82
CA HIS A 144 10.30 73.16 -9.45
C HIS A 144 10.67 74.60 -9.05
N ARG A 145 11.68 74.81 -8.20
CA ARG A 145 12.11 76.16 -7.77
C ARG A 145 12.61 77.03 -8.92
N VAL A 146 13.35 76.45 -9.88
CA VAL A 146 13.93 77.18 -11.02
C VAL A 146 12.89 77.43 -12.11
N SER A 147 12.08 76.42 -12.44
CA SER A 147 11.14 76.49 -13.56
C SER A 147 9.76 77.06 -13.16
N LYS A 148 9.42 77.01 -11.87
CA LYS A 148 8.08 77.29 -11.32
C LYS A 148 6.96 76.46 -11.97
N ILE A 149 7.33 75.30 -12.51
CA ILE A 149 6.41 74.33 -13.08
C ILE A 149 5.92 73.42 -11.96
N GLU A 150 4.61 73.36 -11.77
CA GLU A 150 3.95 72.35 -10.97
C GLU A 150 3.55 71.20 -11.88
N TRP A 151 4.13 70.02 -11.64
CA TRP A 151 3.81 68.82 -12.40
C TRP A 151 2.60 68.12 -11.78
N ASP A 152 1.68 67.66 -12.63
CA ASP A 152 0.50 66.88 -12.23
C ASP A 152 0.88 65.39 -12.22
N TYR A 153 0.97 64.83 -11.02
CA TYR A 153 1.40 63.45 -10.78
C TYR A 153 0.25 62.43 -10.85
N GLU A 154 -1.00 62.88 -11.01
CA GLU A 154 -2.18 62.00 -11.15
C GLU A 154 -2.53 61.72 -12.63
N CYS A 155 -1.63 62.05 -13.55
CA CYS A 155 -1.80 61.84 -14.98
C CYS A 155 -1.57 60.38 -15.43
N GLU A 156 -2.15 60.04 -16.60
CA GLU A 156 -2.01 58.70 -17.20
C GLU A 156 -0.53 58.31 -17.44
N PRO A 157 -0.14 57.05 -17.19
CA PRO A 157 1.22 56.57 -17.44
C PRO A 157 1.64 56.79 -18.89
N GLY A 158 2.69 57.60 -19.11
CA GLY A 158 3.19 57.97 -20.44
C GLY A 158 2.85 59.39 -20.90
N MET A 159 2.08 60.15 -20.11
CA MET A 159 1.78 61.57 -20.36
C MET A 159 2.28 62.44 -19.21
N VAL A 160 3.05 63.48 -19.52
CA VAL A 160 3.57 64.43 -18.53
C VAL A 160 2.85 65.77 -18.70
N LYS A 161 2.09 66.21 -17.69
CA LYS A 161 1.41 67.51 -17.66
C LYS A 161 1.95 68.37 -16.53
N GLY A 162 2.08 69.67 -16.76
CA GLY A 162 2.43 70.63 -15.72
C GLY A 162 1.90 72.03 -16.01
N SER A 163 1.74 72.84 -14.97
CA SER A 163 1.30 74.24 -15.02
C SER A 163 2.46 75.17 -14.70
N ILE A 164 2.57 76.31 -15.38
CA ILE A 164 3.64 77.30 -15.13
C ILE A 164 3.05 78.48 -14.36
N LEU A 165 3.64 78.80 -13.20
CA LEU A 165 3.27 79.97 -12.40
C LEU A 165 4.17 81.17 -12.76
N CYS A 166 3.65 82.13 -13.53
CA CYS A 166 4.36 83.37 -13.85
C CYS A 166 4.03 84.49 -12.85
N GLY A 167 5.00 84.87 -12.00
CA GLY A 167 4.96 86.07 -11.15
C GLY A 167 4.28 85.92 -9.77
N GLU A 168 4.54 86.86 -8.86
CA GLU A 168 4.09 86.85 -7.43
C GLU A 168 2.56 86.92 -7.23
N SER A 169 1.76 86.85 -8.30
CA SER A 169 0.30 87.01 -8.27
C SER A 169 -0.48 85.70 -8.48
N GLY A 170 0.17 84.53 -8.48
CA GLY A 170 -0.51 83.23 -8.37
C GLY A 170 -1.55 82.91 -9.45
N ALA A 171 -1.43 83.45 -10.67
CA ALA A 171 -2.34 83.14 -11.76
C ALA A 171 -1.77 82.01 -12.67
N PRO A 172 -2.49 80.89 -12.86
CA PRO A 172 -2.01 79.80 -13.71
C PRO A 172 -2.01 80.23 -15.18
N CYS A 173 -0.82 80.19 -15.80
CA CYS A 173 -0.65 80.55 -17.20
C CYS A 173 -0.88 79.31 -18.06
N ALA A 174 -2.00 79.23 -18.78
CA ALA A 174 -2.30 78.12 -19.67
C ALA A 174 -1.44 78.18 -20.95
N CYS A 175 -0.20 77.67 -20.89
CA CYS A 175 0.63 77.47 -22.07
C CYS A 175 0.44 76.03 -22.58
N TRP A 176 -0.53 75.87 -23.47
CA TRP A 176 -0.68 74.66 -24.28
C TRP A 176 0.50 74.58 -25.24
N TRP A 177 1.44 73.65 -25.02
CA TRP A 177 2.46 73.32 -26.01
C TRP A 177 1.81 72.61 -27.20
N PRO A 178 1.74 73.20 -28.42
CA PRO A 178 1.31 72.47 -29.58
C PRO A 178 2.54 71.76 -30.17
N ARG A 179 2.42 70.44 -30.33
CA ARG A 179 3.27 69.67 -31.25
C ARG A 179 3.24 70.35 -32.63
N LYS A 180 4.40 70.79 -33.12
CA LYS A 180 4.67 71.02 -34.55
C LYS A 180 5.98 70.31 -34.94
N ALA A 181 5.85 69.23 -35.71
CA ALA A 181 6.79 68.94 -36.81
C ALA A 181 6.31 69.75 -38.05
N PRO A 182 7.09 69.99 -39.14
CA PRO A 182 8.18 69.14 -39.69
C PRO A 182 9.39 69.85 -40.37
N GLY A 183 10.40 69.07 -40.81
CA GLY A 183 11.32 69.38 -41.94
C GLY A 183 12.84 69.35 -41.63
N HIS A 184 13.55 68.22 -41.80
CA HIS A 184 14.47 67.86 -42.93
C HIS A 184 15.61 68.87 -43.21
N CYS A 185 16.91 68.49 -43.20
CA CYS A 185 17.54 67.54 -44.12
C CYS A 185 18.95 67.12 -43.64
N GLY A 186 19.28 65.83 -43.74
CA GLY A 186 20.62 65.28 -43.60
C GLY A 186 20.65 63.91 -44.27
N LYS A 187 20.88 63.90 -45.58
CA LYS A 187 21.03 62.68 -46.39
C LYS A 187 22.32 61.96 -46.00
N HIS A 188 22.21 60.70 -45.56
CA HIS A 188 23.14 59.65 -45.97
C HIS A 188 22.36 58.39 -46.32
N SER A 189 22.45 58.03 -47.59
CA SER A 189 22.31 56.69 -48.17
C SER A 189 22.96 55.63 -47.26
N GLY A 190 22.48 54.41 -47.09
CA GLY A 190 21.47 53.65 -47.80
C GLY A 190 21.74 52.16 -47.55
N ARG A 191 20.67 51.37 -47.50
CA ARG A 191 20.54 49.90 -47.59
C ARG A 191 19.73 49.32 -46.43
N SER A 192 18.43 49.18 -46.69
CA SER A 192 17.69 47.99 -46.28
C SER A 192 18.17 46.80 -47.14
N PRO A 193 17.95 45.54 -46.72
CA PRO A 193 16.62 44.98 -46.95
C PRO A 193 16.10 44.03 -45.85
N GLN A 194 14.76 43.99 -45.79
CA GLN A 194 13.94 42.77 -45.63
C GLN A 194 13.86 42.08 -44.25
N SER A 195 12.68 42.27 -43.64
CA SER A 195 11.93 41.30 -42.84
C SER A 195 11.58 40.02 -43.65
N PRO A 196 10.79 39.07 -43.12
CA PRO A 196 10.79 38.38 -41.83
C PRO A 196 10.89 36.84 -42.03
N HIS A 197 11.41 36.08 -41.07
CA HIS A 197 11.19 34.62 -41.06
C HIS A 197 10.51 34.15 -39.78
N ARG A 198 9.22 33.82 -39.97
CA ARG A 198 8.42 32.88 -39.19
C ARG A 198 8.81 31.46 -39.64
N ILE A 199 9.27 30.61 -38.72
CA ILE A 199 9.29 29.14 -38.83
C ILE A 199 8.98 28.65 -37.40
N GLN A 200 7.71 28.34 -37.13
CA GLN A 200 7.14 26.98 -37.11
C GLN A 200 7.52 26.15 -35.87
N GLN A 201 6.45 25.74 -35.20
CA GLN A 201 6.39 24.72 -34.17
C GLN A 201 6.85 23.35 -34.69
N SER A 202 7.51 22.58 -33.82
CA SER A 202 7.24 21.15 -33.69
C SER A 202 7.72 20.63 -32.32
N PRO A 203 6.93 19.80 -31.63
CA PRO A 203 7.32 19.12 -30.40
C PRO A 203 7.91 17.74 -30.75
N PHE A 204 9.06 17.34 -30.20
CA PHE A 204 9.45 15.92 -30.15
C PHE A 204 10.70 15.68 -29.27
N TRP A 205 10.49 15.08 -28.10
CA TRP A 205 11.32 14.05 -27.48
C TRP A 205 10.29 13.22 -26.69
N GLY A 206 10.10 11.92 -26.91
CA GLY A 206 11.10 10.89 -27.17
C GLY A 206 11.56 10.34 -25.83
#